data_AF-A0A7X7D836-F1
#
_entry.id   AF-A0A7X7D836-F1
#
_cell.length_a   1.000
_cell.length_b   1.000
_cell.length_c   1.000
_cell.angle_alpha   90.00
_cell.angle_beta   90.00
_cell.angle_gamma   90.00
#
_symmetry.space_group_name_H-M   'P 1'
#
loop_
_entity.id
_entity.type
_entity.pdbx_description
1 polymer ?
#
loop_
_entity_poly.entity_id
_entity_poly.type
_entity_poly.pdbx_seq_one_letter_code
_entity_poly.pdbx_strand_id
1 'polypeptide(L)'
;TELAGIEAVAATSQAPVEDRLALADAFARLSEDDRETLLLVGWDGLTPQQAAEVLGCTANTFAARLSRARRRLSTHASDRTALRLVALPAGVDHV
;
A
#
# COMPACT_ATOMS: atom_id res chain seq x y z
N THR A 1 -18.12 8.64 1.41
CA THR A 1 -17.17 8.93 2.50
C THR A 1 -15.95 9.59 1.88
N GLU A 2 -16.13 10.81 1.39
CA GLU A 2 -15.21 11.45 0.42
C GLU A 2 -14.07 12.21 1.11
N LEU A 3 -14.28 12.61 2.37
CA LEU A 3 -13.33 13.42 3.13
C LEU A 3 -12.24 12.60 3.85
N ALA A 4 -12.50 11.33 4.18
CA ALA A 4 -11.54 10.49 4.90
C ALA A 4 -10.32 10.09 4.05
N GLY A 5 -10.50 9.89 2.74
CA GLY A 5 -9.41 9.55 1.82
C GLY A 5 -8.46 10.72 1.56
N ILE A 6 -9.01 11.94 1.44
CA ILE A 6 -8.23 13.15 1.18
C ILE A 6 -7.42 13.55 2.43
N GLU A 7 -7.98 13.39 3.64
CA GLU A 7 -7.25 13.60 4.91
C GLU A 7 -6.07 12.63 5.07
N ALA A 8 -6.22 11.36 4.67
CA ALA A 8 -5.14 10.37 4.76
C ALA A 8 -3.95 10.70 3.82
N VAL A 9 -4.23 11.19 2.61
CA VAL A 9 -3.22 11.66 1.65
C VAL A 9 -2.52 12.93 2.16
N ALA A 10 -3.27 13.90 2.69
CA ALA A 10 -2.72 15.12 3.28
C ALA A 10 -1.79 14.81 4.47
N ALA A 11 -2.19 13.86 5.32
CA ALA A 11 -1.41 13.46 6.49
C ALA A 11 -0.10 12.72 6.11
N THR A 12 -0.01 12.16 4.90
CA THR A 12 1.23 11.57 4.37
C THR A 12 2.19 12.65 3.85
N SER A 13 1.65 13.74 3.27
CA SER A 13 2.45 14.92 2.87
C SER A 13 3.04 15.68 4.05
N GLN A 14 2.43 15.58 5.22
CA GLN A 14 2.93 16.14 6.49
C GLN A 14 3.92 15.23 7.23
N ALA A 15 4.22 14.03 6.71
CA ALA A 15 5.24 13.18 7.30
C ALA A 15 6.63 13.84 7.15
N PRO A 16 7.51 13.71 8.16
CA PRO A 16 8.90 14.15 8.06
C PRO A 16 9.56 13.63 6.78
N VAL A 17 10.44 14.43 6.18
CA VAL A 17 11.11 14.08 4.91
C VAL A 17 11.86 12.75 5.06
N GLU A 18 12.44 12.50 6.23
CA GLU A 18 13.17 11.29 6.57
C GLU A 18 12.27 10.04 6.50
N ASP A 19 11.01 10.15 6.95
CA ASP A 19 10.05 9.03 6.88
C ASP A 19 9.65 8.73 5.44
N ARG A 20 9.48 9.78 4.62
CA ARG A 20 9.14 9.64 3.22
C ARG A 20 10.29 9.02 2.42
N LEU A 21 11.52 9.45 2.68
CA LEU A 21 12.71 8.86 2.08
C LEU A 21 12.91 7.40 2.53
N ALA A 22 12.74 7.10 3.81
CA ALA A 22 12.80 5.74 4.33
C ALA A 22 11.71 4.83 3.72
N LEU A 23 10.50 5.37 3.50
CA LEU A 23 9.43 4.65 2.83
C LEU A 23 9.76 4.38 1.35
N ALA A 24 10.28 5.39 0.64
CA ALA A 24 10.69 5.24 -0.75
C ALA A 24 11.80 4.17 -0.90
N ASP A 25 12.82 4.21 -0.04
CA ASP A 25 13.89 3.20 0.01
C ASP A 25 13.36 1.81 0.35
N ALA A 26 12.44 1.71 1.32
CA ALA A 26 11.81 0.45 1.69
C ALA A 26 10.99 -0.13 0.53
N PHE A 27 10.25 0.71 -0.17
CA PHE A 27 9.47 0.32 -1.34
C PHE A 27 10.36 -0.14 -2.49
N ALA A 28 11.47 0.55 -2.75
CA ALA A 28 12.45 0.18 -3.78
C ALA A 28 13.13 -1.18 -3.53
N ARG A 29 13.18 -1.65 -2.28
CA ARG A 29 13.75 -2.96 -1.91
C ARG A 29 12.80 -4.13 -2.12
N LEU A 30 11.53 -3.87 -2.40
CA LEU A 30 10.55 -4.93 -2.68
C LEU A 30 10.78 -5.56 -4.05
N SER A 31 10.42 -6.84 -4.17
CA SER A 31 10.33 -7.49 -5.48
C SER A 31 9.29 -6.78 -6.37
N GLU A 32 9.44 -6.91 -7.68
CA GLU A 32 8.51 -6.30 -8.64
C GLU A 32 7.06 -6.70 -8.35
N ASP A 33 6.79 -8.00 -8.14
CA ASP A 33 5.46 -8.52 -7.80
C ASP A 33 4.85 -7.88 -6.55
N ASP A 34 5.67 -7.56 -5.54
CA ASP A 34 5.19 -6.96 -4.29
C ASP A 34 4.88 -5.48 -4.51
N ARG A 35 5.72 -4.77 -5.30
CA ARG A 35 5.48 -3.37 -5.67
C ARG A 35 4.21 -3.24 -6.51
N GLU A 36 4.07 -4.07 -7.55
CA GLU A 36 2.90 -4.09 -8.41
C GLU A 36 1.62 -4.38 -7.61
N THR A 37 1.67 -5.38 -6.71
CA THR A 37 0.54 -5.68 -5.81
C THR A 37 0.13 -4.47 -4.98
N LEU A 38 1.10 -3.70 -4.46
CA LEU A 38 0.82 -2.51 -3.64
C LEU A 38 0.36 -1.32 -4.49
N LEU A 39 0.87 -1.15 -5.71
CA LEU A 39 0.48 -0.06 -6.61
C LEU A 39 -0.96 -0.22 -7.08
N LEU A 40 -1.41 -1.43 -7.43
CA LEU A 40 -2.78 -1.66 -7.88
C LEU A 40 -3.83 -1.21 -6.85
N VAL A 41 -3.59 -1.43 -5.55
CA VAL A 41 -4.51 -0.98 -4.49
C VAL A 41 -4.21 0.42 -3.98
N GLY A 42 -2.94 0.83 -3.94
CA GLY A 42 -2.50 2.07 -3.28
C GLY A 42 -2.39 3.28 -4.20
N TRP A 43 -2.16 3.05 -5.49
CA TRP A 43 -2.05 4.09 -6.52
C TRP A 43 -3.24 4.03 -7.48
N ASP A 44 -3.55 2.85 -8.02
CA ASP A 44 -4.68 2.70 -8.96
C ASP A 44 -6.03 2.61 -8.24
N GLY A 45 -6.02 2.47 -6.91
CA GLY A 45 -7.23 2.45 -6.08
C GLY A 45 -8.14 1.25 -6.32
N LEU A 46 -7.62 0.18 -6.92
CA LEU A 46 -8.41 -1.02 -7.20
C LEU A 46 -8.78 -1.75 -5.92
N THR A 47 -9.94 -2.38 -5.93
CA THR A 47 -10.30 -3.37 -4.91
C THR A 47 -9.44 -4.64 -5.08
N PRO A 48 -9.27 -5.48 -4.03
CA PRO A 48 -8.59 -6.76 -4.16
C PRO A 48 -9.15 -7.68 -5.24
N GLN A 49 -10.45 -7.55 -5.55
CA GLN A 49 -11.11 -8.31 -6.59
C GLN A 49 -10.65 -7.86 -7.99
N GLN A 50 -10.72 -6.55 -8.26
CA GLN A 50 -10.28 -5.95 -9.53
C GLN A 50 -8.79 -6.14 -9.76
N ALA A 51 -7.97 -5.96 -8.72
CA ALA A 51 -6.52 -6.17 -8.83
C ALA A 51 -6.15 -7.65 -9.08
N ALA A 52 -6.95 -8.59 -8.55
CA ALA A 52 -6.77 -10.01 -8.85
C ALA A 52 -7.05 -10.33 -10.33
N GLU A 53 -8.05 -9.68 -10.93
CA GLU A 53 -8.36 -9.80 -12.36
C GLU A 53 -7.20 -9.27 -13.23
N VAL A 54 -6.62 -8.11 -12.88
CA VAL A 54 -5.44 -7.55 -13.57
C VAL A 54 -4.26 -8.53 -13.54
N LEU A 55 -4.01 -9.16 -12.39
CA LEU A 55 -2.91 -10.12 -12.22
C LEU A 55 -3.25 -11.55 -12.66
N GLY A 56 -4.45 -11.81 -13.19
CA GLY A 56 -4.88 -13.13 -13.64
C GLY A 56 -4.92 -14.20 -12.52
N CYS A 57 -5.28 -13.82 -11.30
CA CYS A 57 -5.32 -14.72 -10.14
C CYS A 57 -6.65 -14.63 -9.37
N THR A 58 -6.82 -15.48 -8.35
CA THR A 58 -8.01 -15.40 -7.49
C THR A 58 -7.89 -14.25 -6.48
N ALA A 59 -9.01 -13.67 -6.06
CA ALA A 59 -9.04 -12.64 -5.02
C ALA A 59 -8.37 -13.08 -3.70
N ASN A 60 -8.51 -14.36 -3.33
CA ASN A 60 -7.83 -14.91 -2.15
C ASN A 60 -6.31 -14.96 -2.33
N THR A 61 -5.83 -15.35 -3.52
CA THR A 61 -4.40 -15.31 -3.87
C THR A 61 -3.87 -13.89 -3.81
N PHE A 62 -4.61 -12.92 -4.38
CA PHE A 62 -4.24 -11.51 -4.32
C PHE A 62 -4.19 -10.99 -2.88
N ALA A 63 -5.20 -11.25 -2.06
CA ALA A 63 -5.22 -10.85 -0.65
C ALA A 63 -4.01 -11.42 0.13
N ALA A 64 -3.63 -12.67 -0.13
CA ALA A 64 -2.45 -13.28 0.47
C ALA A 64 -1.13 -12.66 -0.05
N ARG A 65 -1.07 -12.24 -1.32
CA ARG A 65 0.07 -11.46 -1.85
C ARG A 65 0.15 -10.09 -1.18
N LEU A 66 -0.96 -9.37 -1.12
CA LEU A 66 -1.05 -8.03 -0.52
C LEU A 66 -0.63 -8.02 0.95
N SER A 67 -1.10 -9.00 1.73
CA SER A 67 -0.69 -9.15 3.14
C SER A 67 0.82 -9.36 3.29
N ARG A 68 1.42 -10.19 2.44
CA ARG A 68 2.88 -10.42 2.43
C ARG A 68 3.66 -9.18 1.99
N ALA A 69 3.20 -8.50 0.94
CA ALA A 69 3.83 -7.27 0.44
C ALA A 69 3.81 -6.16 1.52
N ARG A 70 2.69 -5.96 2.21
CA ARG A 70 2.60 -5.01 3.34
C ARG A 70 3.56 -5.35 4.48
N ARG A 71 3.64 -6.63 4.85
CA ARG A 71 4.58 -7.09 5.89
C ARG A 71 6.03 -6.85 5.46
N ARG A 72 6.39 -7.18 4.22
CA ARG A 72 7.75 -6.94 3.70
C ARG A 72 8.09 -5.45 3.66
N LEU A 73 7.15 -4.62 3.22
CA LEU A 73 7.32 -3.16 3.25
C LEU A 73 7.59 -2.66 4.67
N SER A 74 6.82 -3.14 5.65
CA SER A 74 7.02 -2.78 7.06
C SER A 74 8.36 -3.26 7.64
N THR A 75 8.93 -4.37 7.14
CA THR A 75 10.25 -4.86 7.56
C THR A 75 11.39 -3.98 7.04
N HIS A 76 11.19 -3.30 5.91
CA HIS A 76 12.21 -2.41 5.33
C HIS A 76 12.03 -0.94 5.75
N ALA A 77 10.83 -0.55 6.15
CA ALA A 77 10.56 0.78 6.66
C ALA A 77 11.03 0.94 8.11
N SER A 78 11.40 2.16 8.51
CA SER A 78 11.69 2.49 9.92
C SER A 78 10.49 2.14 10.81
N ASP A 79 10.73 1.74 12.08
CA ASP A 79 9.68 1.37 13.04
C ASP A 79 8.50 2.35 13.08
N ARG A 80 8.78 3.66 13.00
CA ARG A 80 7.78 4.72 13.01
C ARG A 80 6.88 4.76 11.77
N THR A 81 7.43 4.44 10.61
CA THR A 81 6.70 4.39 9.33
C THR A 81 5.93 3.07 9.19
N ALA A 82 6.52 1.97 9.66
CA ALA A 82 5.92 0.64 9.66
C ALA A 82 4.56 0.60 10.40
N LEU A 83 4.49 1.21 11.59
CA LEU A 83 3.26 1.25 12.40
C LEU A 83 2.08 1.92 11.67
N ARG A 84 2.35 2.91 10.82
CA ARG A 84 1.33 3.67 10.09
C ARG A 84 0.81 2.94 8.87
N LEU A 85 1.68 2.23 8.14
CA LEU A 85 1.32 1.51 6.92
C LEU A 85 0.48 0.26 7.18
N VAL A 86 0.72 -0.40 8.32
CA VAL A 86 -0.09 -1.57 8.75
C VAL A 86 -1.54 -1.17 9.00
N ALA A 87 -1.80 0.07 9.40
CA ALA A 87 -3.13 0.58 9.73
C ALA A 87 -3.92 1.14 8.52
N LEU A 88 -3.36 1.12 7.30
CA LEU A 88 -4.05 1.69 6.13
C LEU A 88 -5.29 0.85 5.76
N PRO A 89 -6.51 1.43 5.78
CA PRO A 89 -7.71 0.75 5.35
C PRO A 89 -7.57 0.41 3.86
N ALA A 90 -7.91 -0.83 3.51
CA ALA A 90 -7.96 -1.25 2.11
C ALA A 90 -9.18 -0.62 1.44
N GLY A 91 -8.96 0.10 0.34
CA GLY A 91 -10.02 0.56 -0.57
C GLY A 91 -10.52 1.97 -0.26
N VAL A 92 -10.03 2.95 -1.04
CA VAL A 92 -10.84 4.11 -1.39
C VAL A 92 -11.70 3.68 -2.56
N ASP A 93 -13.01 3.53 -2.35
CA ASP A 93 -13.95 3.25 -3.43
C ASP A 93 -13.98 4.46 -4.37
N HIS A 94 -13.31 4.34 -5.52
CA HIS A 94 -13.47 5.27 -6.63
C HIS A 94 -14.62 4.79 -7.51
N VAL A 95 -15.78 5.45 -7.37
CA VAL A 95 -16.80 5.55 -8.42
C VAL A 95 -16.55 6.83 -9.21
#